data_AF-A0AAV6BDM5-F1
#
_entry.id   AF-A0AAV6BDM5-F1
#
_cell.length_a   1.000
_cell.length_b   1.000
_cell.length_c   1.000
_cell.angle_alpha   90.00
_cell.angle_beta   90.00
_cell.angle_gamma   90.00
#
_symmetry.space_group_name_H-M   'P 1'
#
loop_
_entity.id
_entity.type
_entity.pdbx_description
1 polymer ?
#
loop_
_entity_poly.entity_id
_entity_poly.type
_entity_poly.pdbx_seq_one_letter_code
_entity_poly.pdbx_strand_id
1 'polypeptide(L)'
;MTTTSGFWDRVQDELRTASGKARREAGRAVRTGVLQVDLVSLRRDRNRTQAHLGERVLALWTSDKLDSLAEDPETLRLKTLVQSIEGMIAAKEQELRFIRSRAPAAAQTQ
;
A
#
# COMPACT_ATOMS: atom_id res chain seq x y z
N MET A 1 26.99 -31.06 -20.51
CA MET A 1 25.67 -30.40 -20.71
C MET A 1 25.12 -30.03 -19.34
N THR A 2 25.59 -28.93 -18.75
CA THR A 2 25.07 -28.36 -17.49
C THR A 2 24.19 -27.19 -17.87
N THR A 3 23.06 -27.55 -18.45
CA THR A 3 22.16 -26.71 -19.22
C THR A 3 21.18 -25.98 -18.32
N THR A 4 21.20 -24.64 -18.42
CA THR A 4 20.08 -23.71 -18.19
C THR A 4 19.42 -23.65 -16.82
N SER A 5 19.22 -24.75 -16.07
CA SER A 5 18.48 -24.73 -14.79
C SER A 5 19.21 -23.93 -13.71
N GLY A 6 20.50 -24.18 -13.51
CA GLY A 6 21.29 -23.48 -12.50
C GLY A 6 21.59 -22.00 -12.84
N PHE A 7 21.31 -21.56 -14.07
CA PHE A 7 21.37 -20.15 -14.46
C PHE A 7 20.07 -19.43 -14.06
N TRP A 8 18.91 -20.02 -14.38
CA TRP A 8 17.62 -19.47 -13.98
C TRP A 8 17.40 -19.46 -12.47
N ASP A 9 17.89 -20.47 -11.75
CA ASP A 9 17.86 -20.49 -10.28
C ASP A 9 18.68 -19.34 -9.68
N ARG A 10 19.86 -19.05 -10.25
CA ARG A 10 20.70 -17.91 -9.84
C ARG A 10 20.06 -16.57 -10.16
N VAL A 11 19.46 -16.43 -11.34
CA VAL A 11 18.72 -15.22 -11.72
C VAL A 11 17.53 -15.01 -10.79
N GLN A 12 16.81 -16.07 -10.42
CA GLN A 12 15.67 -16.01 -9.51
C GLN A 12 16.09 -15.64 -8.08
N ASP A 13 17.21 -16.18 -7.59
CA ASP A 13 17.76 -15.83 -6.28
C ASP A 13 18.31 -14.40 -6.26
N GLU A 14 18.95 -13.94 -7.32
CA GLU A 14 19.36 -12.54 -7.47
C GLU A 14 18.15 -11.61 -7.51
N LEU A 15 17.09 -11.97 -8.24
CA LEU A 15 15.84 -11.20 -8.28
C LEU A 15 15.16 -11.16 -6.91
N ARG A 16 15.15 -12.28 -6.18
CA ARG A 16 14.59 -12.38 -4.82
C ARG A 16 15.39 -11.55 -3.84
N THR A 17 16.72 -11.53 -3.99
CA THR A 17 17.65 -10.77 -3.15
C THR A 17 17.56 -9.28 -3.43
N ALA A 18 17.53 -8.89 -4.72
CA ALA A 18 17.35 -7.52 -5.16
C ALA A 18 15.97 -6.97 -4.78
N SER A 19 14.90 -7.75 -4.94
CA SER A 19 13.55 -7.42 -4.49
C SER A 19 13.45 -7.30 -2.97
N GLY A 20 14.10 -8.21 -2.23
CA GLY A 20 14.19 -8.14 -0.78
C GLY A 20 14.99 -6.94 -0.29
N LYS A 21 16.06 -6.57 -0.99
CA LYS A 21 16.86 -5.37 -0.72
C LYS A 21 16.07 -4.10 -1.03
N ALA A 22 15.41 -4.03 -2.18
CA ALA A 22 14.52 -2.95 -2.58
C ALA A 22 13.35 -2.77 -1.60
N ARG A 23 12.72 -3.85 -1.12
CA ARG A 23 11.67 -3.79 -0.08
C ARG A 23 12.20 -3.29 1.27
N ARG A 24 13.41 -3.71 1.66
CA ARG A 24 14.04 -3.26 2.91
C ARG A 24 14.51 -1.80 2.83
N GLU A 25 15.01 -1.38 1.68
CA GLU A 25 15.42 -0.01 1.40
C GLU A 25 14.20 0.90 1.24
N ALA A 26 13.15 0.49 0.55
CA ALA A 26 11.86 1.18 0.52
C ALA A 26 11.25 1.29 1.93
N GLY A 27 11.27 0.21 2.71
CA GLY A 27 10.82 0.21 4.11
C GLY A 27 11.70 1.07 5.04
N ARG A 28 12.97 1.33 4.68
CA ARG A 28 13.82 2.32 5.38
C ARG A 28 13.56 3.74 4.90
N ALA A 29 13.39 3.96 3.59
CA ALA A 29 13.12 5.25 2.96
C ALA A 29 11.74 5.81 3.37
N VAL A 30 10.74 4.94 3.54
CA VAL A 30 9.44 5.27 4.13
C VAL A 30 9.61 5.68 5.60
N ARG A 31 10.45 4.98 6.37
CA ARG A 31 10.75 5.34 7.78
C ARG A 31 11.60 6.61 7.94
N THR A 32 12.37 7.01 6.92
CA THR A 32 13.21 8.22 6.91
C THR A 32 12.56 9.40 6.19
N GLY A 33 11.31 9.27 5.72
CA GLY A 33 10.56 10.38 5.12
C GLY A 33 10.95 10.75 3.69
N VAL A 34 11.76 9.94 3.00
CA VAL A 34 12.25 10.23 1.62
C VAL A 34 11.22 9.84 0.55
N LEU A 35 10.29 8.92 0.85
CA LEU A 35 9.10 8.70 0.04
C LEU A 35 7.90 9.29 0.79
N GLN A 36 7.68 10.59 0.66
CA GLN A 36 6.37 11.18 0.91
C GLN A 36 5.37 10.48 -0.03
N VAL A 37 4.69 9.43 0.45
CA VAL A 37 3.59 8.86 -0.33
C VAL A 37 2.57 9.97 -0.50
N ASP A 38 2.37 10.39 -1.75
CA ASP A 38 1.44 11.46 -2.07
C ASP A 38 -0.01 10.99 -1.83
N LEU A 39 -0.91 11.96 -1.66
CA LEU A 39 -2.32 11.68 -1.36
C LEU A 39 -3.01 10.88 -2.48
N VAL A 40 -2.60 11.05 -3.74
CA VAL A 40 -3.16 10.32 -4.88
C VAL A 40 -2.76 8.85 -4.81
N SER A 41 -1.51 8.58 -4.49
CA SER A 41 -0.97 7.23 -4.27
C SER A 41 -1.68 6.52 -3.13
N LEU A 42 -1.85 7.18 -1.97
CA LEU A 42 -2.64 6.61 -0.85
C LEU A 42 -4.10 6.32 -1.24
N ARG A 43 -4.74 7.21 -2.01
CA ARG A 43 -6.11 7.00 -2.50
C ARG A 43 -6.21 5.83 -3.48
N ARG A 44 -5.22 5.66 -4.35
CA ARG A 44 -5.14 4.49 -5.27
C ARG A 44 -4.98 3.19 -4.48
N ASP A 45 -4.10 3.18 -3.48
CA ASP A 45 -3.88 2.01 -2.64
C ASP A 45 -5.13 1.64 -1.83
N ARG A 46 -5.85 2.63 -1.31
CA ARG A 46 -7.17 2.44 -0.67
C ARG A 46 -8.15 1.77 -1.61
N ASN A 47 -8.31 2.31 -2.83
CA ASN A 47 -9.25 1.77 -3.82
C ASN A 47 -8.89 0.34 -4.23
N ARG A 48 -7.59 0.05 -4.43
CA ARG A 48 -7.12 -1.30 -4.73
C ARG A 48 -7.41 -2.27 -3.59
N THR A 49 -7.16 -1.86 -2.35
CA THR A 49 -7.41 -2.70 -1.17
C THR A 49 -8.92 -2.95 -0.99
N GLN A 50 -9.75 -1.95 -1.24
CA GLN A 50 -11.21 -2.10 -1.24
C GLN A 50 -11.69 -3.04 -2.34
N ALA A 51 -11.10 -2.99 -3.55
CA ALA A 51 -11.41 -3.93 -4.61
C ALA A 51 -11.08 -5.36 -4.20
N HIS A 52 -9.89 -5.60 -3.62
CA HIS A 52 -9.52 -6.93 -3.11
C HIS A 52 -10.44 -7.41 -1.98
N LEU A 53 -10.91 -6.52 -1.11
CA LEU A 53 -11.90 -6.86 -0.09
C LEU A 53 -13.23 -7.27 -0.72
N GLY A 54 -13.68 -6.54 -1.75
CA GLY A 54 -14.88 -6.87 -2.52
C GLY A 54 -14.75 -8.22 -3.23
N GLU A 55 -13.61 -8.49 -3.87
CA GLU A 55 -13.29 -9.79 -4.49
C GLU A 55 -13.37 -10.92 -3.45
N ARG A 56 -12.84 -10.70 -2.24
CA ARG A 56 -12.88 -11.71 -1.17
C ARG A 56 -14.29 -11.98 -0.67
N VAL A 57 -15.08 -10.92 -0.45
CA VAL A 57 -16.50 -11.03 -0.07
C VAL A 57 -17.29 -11.79 -1.14
N LEU A 58 -17.07 -11.46 -2.42
CA LEU A 58 -17.72 -12.13 -3.54
C LEU A 58 -17.33 -13.62 -3.62
N ALA A 59 -16.06 -13.95 -3.39
CA ALA A 59 -15.59 -15.33 -3.35
C ALA A 59 -16.25 -16.14 -2.21
N LEU A 60 -16.45 -15.53 -1.04
CA LEU A 60 -17.16 -16.16 0.07
C LEU A 60 -18.65 -16.34 -0.23
N TRP A 61 -19.28 -15.34 -0.85
CA TRP A 61 -20.68 -15.42 -1.25
C TRP A 61 -20.92 -16.52 -2.30
N THR A 62 -20.10 -16.56 -3.34
CA THR A 62 -20.17 -17.60 -4.38
C THR A 62 -19.87 -19.02 -3.87
N SER A 63 -19.20 -19.13 -2.73
CA SER A 63 -18.94 -20.40 -2.04
C SER A 63 -19.95 -20.73 -0.94
N ASP A 64 -21.02 -19.95 -0.79
CA ASP A 64 -22.03 -20.05 0.28
C ASP A 64 -21.44 -20.06 1.70
N LYS A 65 -20.38 -19.27 1.90
CA LYS A 65 -19.60 -19.15 3.15
C LYS A 65 -19.64 -17.74 3.72
N LEU A 66 -20.68 -16.97 3.39
CA LEU A 66 -20.77 -15.58 3.82
C LEU A 66 -20.79 -15.44 5.35
N ASP A 67 -21.32 -16.43 6.07
CA ASP A 67 -21.34 -16.46 7.53
C ASP A 67 -19.93 -16.48 8.15
N SER A 68 -18.94 -16.99 7.41
CA SER A 68 -17.52 -17.00 7.83
C SER A 68 -16.79 -15.68 7.58
N LEU A 69 -17.44 -14.68 6.97
CA LEU A 69 -16.80 -13.41 6.60
C LEU A 69 -16.20 -12.66 7.79
N ALA A 70 -16.82 -12.74 8.97
CA ALA A 70 -16.34 -12.08 10.17
C ALA A 70 -15.03 -12.68 10.71
N GLU A 71 -14.82 -13.97 10.48
CA GLU A 71 -13.67 -14.74 10.98
C GLU A 71 -12.61 -14.98 9.90
N ASP A 72 -12.94 -14.69 8.63
CA ASP A 72 -12.04 -14.87 7.51
C ASP A 72 -10.76 -14.04 7.66
N PRO A 73 -9.58 -14.68 7.82
CA PRO A 73 -8.33 -13.98 8.11
C PRO A 73 -7.94 -12.96 7.04
N GLU A 74 -8.26 -13.25 5.77
CA GLU A 74 -7.93 -12.36 4.66
C GLU A 74 -8.86 -11.13 4.65
N THR A 75 -10.15 -11.32 4.91
CA THR A 75 -11.11 -10.22 5.10
C THR A 75 -10.68 -9.30 6.25
N LEU A 76 -10.29 -9.87 7.40
CA LEU A 76 -9.80 -9.10 8.54
C LEU A 76 -8.53 -8.33 8.18
N ARG A 77 -7.56 -8.98 7.53
CA ARG A 77 -6.32 -8.37 7.05
C ARG A 77 -6.59 -7.18 6.13
N LEU A 78 -7.49 -7.36 5.15
CA LEU A 78 -7.86 -6.31 4.19
C LEU A 78 -8.61 -5.16 4.86
N LYS A 79 -9.53 -5.44 5.79
CA LYS A 79 -10.19 -4.40 6.60
C LYS A 79 -9.19 -3.56 7.39
N THR A 80 -8.26 -4.20 8.10
CA THR A 80 -7.21 -3.50 8.85
C THR A 80 -6.32 -2.66 7.92
N LEU A 81 -6.00 -3.19 6.73
CA LEU A 81 -5.20 -2.45 5.76
C LEU A 81 -5.94 -1.22 5.22
N VAL A 82 -7.24 -1.32 4.90
CA VAL A 82 -8.06 -0.15 4.52
C VAL A 82 -8.04 0.91 5.62
N GLN A 83 -8.31 0.52 6.87
CA GLN A 83 -8.31 1.45 8.02
C GLN A 83 -6.96 2.13 8.21
N SER A 84 -5.85 1.39 8.05
CA SER A 84 -4.50 1.96 8.13
C SER A 84 -4.25 3.00 7.03
N ILE A 85 -4.65 2.71 5.79
CA ILE A 85 -4.51 3.66 4.67
C ILE A 85 -5.37 4.90 4.89
N GLU A 86 -6.60 4.74 5.41
CA GLU A 86 -7.46 5.88 5.77
C GLU A 86 -6.85 6.77 6.85
N GLY A 87 -6.21 6.18 7.87
CA GLY A 87 -5.45 6.93 8.87
C GLY A 87 -4.31 7.75 8.26
N MET A 88 -3.55 7.16 7.32
CA MET A 88 -2.48 7.88 6.60
C MET A 88 -3.03 9.02 5.73
N ILE A 89 -4.17 8.80 5.06
CA ILE A 89 -4.85 9.83 4.27
C ILE A 89 -5.28 10.99 5.16
N ALA A 90 -5.93 10.71 6.29
CA ALA A 90 -6.38 11.74 7.23
C ALA A 90 -5.21 12.59 7.75
N ALA A 91 -4.09 11.95 8.11
CA ALA A 91 -2.88 12.63 8.56
C ALA A 91 -2.31 13.55 7.46
N LYS A 92 -2.22 13.05 6.22
CA LYS A 92 -1.74 13.84 5.08
C LYS A 92 -2.66 15.00 4.72
N GLU A 93 -3.98 14.80 4.77
CA GLU A 93 -4.95 15.88 4.54
C GLU A 93 -4.88 16.95 5.64
N GLN A 94 -4.60 16.57 6.89
CA GLN A 94 -4.36 17.52 7.97
C GLN A 94 -3.06 18.31 7.76
N GLU A 95 -1.97 17.65 7.36
CA GLU A 95 -0.70 18.30 7.02
C GLU A 95 -0.88 19.32 5.88
N LEU A 96 -1.58 18.95 4.80
CA LEU A 96 -1.87 19.85 3.68
C LEU A 96 -2.75 21.03 4.10
N ARG A 97 -3.75 20.82 4.96
CA ARG A 97 -4.56 21.91 5.53
C ARG A 97 -3.70 22.86 6.35
N PHE A 98 -2.82 22.34 7.20
CA PHE A 98 -1.91 23.15 8.01
C PHE A 98 -0.99 24.01 7.14
N ILE A 99 -0.37 23.41 6.11
CA ILE A 99 0.48 24.13 5.16
C ILE A 99 -0.31 25.24 4.46
N ARG A 100 -1.53 24.96 3.97
CA ARG A 100 -2.39 25.97 3.33
C ARG A 100 -2.78 27.10 4.27
N SER A 101 -3.10 26.80 5.52
CA SER A 101 -3.43 27.83 6.52
C SER A 101 -2.22 28.68 6.93
N ARG A 102 -1.00 28.16 6.76
CA ARG A 102 0.26 28.82 7.08
C ARG A 102 0.89 29.52 5.87
N ALA A 103 0.25 29.51 4.71
CA ALA A 103 0.59 30.37 3.59
C ALA A 103 -0.18 31.70 3.72
N PRO A 104 0.35 32.74 4.39
CA PRO A 104 -0.21 34.07 4.28
C PRO A 104 0.00 34.58 2.84
N ALA A 105 -0.85 35.52 2.45
CA ALA A 105 -0.91 36.25 1.18
C ALA A 105 0.44 36.84 0.71
N ALA A 106 1.37 36.00 0.26
CA ALA A 106 2.59 36.42 -0.44
C ALA A 106 2.33 36.73 -1.94
N ALA A 107 1.05 36.81 -2.35
CA ALA A 107 0.61 37.10 -3.71
C ALA A 107 -0.29 38.36 -3.80
N GLN A 108 -0.21 39.28 -2.82
CA GLN A 108 -0.85 40.61 -2.90
C GLN A 108 0.14 41.77 -2.77
N THR A 109 1.40 41.57 -3.13
CA THR A 109 2.36 42.66 -3.34
C THR A 109 3.19 42.38 -4.58
N GLN A 110 2.59 42.65 -5.75
CA GLN A 110 3.13 43.46 -6.85
C GLN A 110 2.23 43.36 -8.08
#